data_AF-A0A2D5F7L9-F1
#
_entry.id   AF-A0A2D5F7L9-F1
#
_cell.length_a   1.000
_cell.length_b   1.000
_cell.length_c   1.000
_cell.angle_alpha   90.00
_cell.angle_beta   90.00
_cell.angle_gamma   90.00
#
_symmetry.space_group_name_H-M   'P 1'
#
loop_
_entity.id
_entity.type
_entity.pdbx_description
1 polymer ?
#
loop_
_entity_poly.entity_id
_entity_poly.type
_entity_poly.pdbx_seq_one_letter_code
_entity_poly.pdbx_strand_id
1 'polypeptide(L)' 'MNRIEKLQNGVYSFEELDTLEKNAIKLRDQETLSLIILSRASKTAKGEKPRSTVGADGKPLTKRARRDAKAGR' A
#
# COMPACT_ATOMS: atom_id res chain seq x y z
N MET A 1 -0.99 19.53 9.08
CA MET A 1 -0.31 18.23 9.18
C MET A 1 0.50 17.96 7.93
N ASN A 2 1.80 17.76 8.10
CA ASN A 2 2.75 17.43 7.03
C ASN A 2 2.72 15.94 6.65
N ARG A 3 3.30 15.57 5.50
CA ARG A 3 3.32 14.18 5.01
C ARG A 3 3.92 13.20 6.02
N ILE A 4 5.03 13.58 6.65
CA ILE A 4 5.73 12.79 7.68
C ILE A 4 4.81 12.55 8.89
N GLU A 5 4.17 13.60 9.39
CA GLU A 5 3.23 13.51 10.52
C GLU A 5 2.04 12.59 10.19
N LYS A 6 1.51 12.65 8.96
CA LYS A 6 0.44 11.75 8.53
C LYS A 6 0.89 10.29 8.46
N LEU A 7 2.13 10.03 8.03
CA LEU A 7 2.70 8.67 8.00
C LEU A 7 2.91 8.11 9.41
N GLN A 8 3.46 8.92 10.32
CA GLN A 8 3.66 8.53 11.73
C GLN A 8 2.34 8.27 12.45
N ASN A 9 1.32 9.11 12.22
CA ASN A 9 0.00 8.94 12.80
C ASN A 9 -0.83 7.83 12.12
N GLY A 10 -0.33 7.20 11.06
CA GLY A 10 -1.02 6.12 10.36
C GLY A 10 -2.33 6.56 9.69
N VAL A 11 -2.40 7.83 9.26
CA VAL A 11 -3.63 8.42 8.69
C VAL A 11 -3.93 7.87 7.30
N TYR A 12 -2.90 7.56 6.52
CA TYR A 12 -3.06 7.11 5.13
C TYR A 12 -3.69 5.71 5.04
N SER A 13 -4.58 5.53 4.07
CA SER A 13 -5.07 4.20 3.69
C SER A 13 -3.99 3.37 2.98
N PHE A 14 -4.17 2.05 2.87
CA PHE A 14 -3.24 1.19 2.14
C PHE A 14 -3.05 1.61 0.67
N GLU A 15 -4.12 2.06 -0.01
CA GLU A 15 -4.03 2.51 -1.41
C GLU A 15 -3.21 3.81 -1.54
N GLU A 16 -3.32 4.70 -0.55
CA GLU A 16 -2.50 5.92 -0.49
C GLU A 16 -1.04 5.59 -0.17
N LEU A 17 -0.78 4.66 0.75
CA LEU A 17 0.57 4.17 1.06
C LEU A 17 1.22 3.53 -0.17
N ASP A 18 0.50 2.73 -0.96
CA ASP A 18 0.99 2.17 -2.23
C ASP A 18 1.36 3.25 -3.25
N THR A 19 0.58 4.32 -3.32
CA THR A 19 0.84 5.42 -4.24
C THR A 19 2.03 6.25 -3.77
N LEU A 20 2.13 6.52 -2.47
CA LEU A 20 3.26 7.20 -1.84
C LEU A 20 4.56 6.41 -1.98
N GLU A 21 4.52 5.09 -1.83
CA GLU A 21 5.68 4.22 -1.99
C GLU A 21 6.25 4.32 -3.40
N LYS A 22 5.41 4.25 -4.44
CA LYS A 22 5.88 4.41 -5.83
C LYS A 22 6.54 5.77 -6.07
N ASN A 23 6.00 6.82 -5.47
CA ASN A 23 6.59 8.16 -5.59
C ASN A 23 7.92 8.24 -4.84
N ALA A 24 7.99 7.67 -3.63
CA ALA A 24 9.21 7.63 -2.83
C ALA A 24 10.31 6.80 -3.52
N ILE A 25 9.98 5.67 -4.15
CA ILE A 25 10.91 4.88 -4.98
C ILE A 25 11.46 5.73 -6.13
N LYS A 26 10.58 6.42 -6.87
CA LYS A 26 11.00 7.27 -8.00
C LYS A 26 11.94 8.40 -7.57
N LEU A 27 11.69 8.98 -6.39
CA LEU A 27 12.48 10.07 -5.83
C LEU A 27 13.69 9.58 -5.00
N ARG A 28 13.85 8.26 -4.82
CA ARG A 28 14.86 7.64 -3.94
C ARG A 28 14.80 8.16 -2.50
N ASP A 29 13.60 8.45 -2.04
CA ASP A 29 13.30 8.99 -0.70
C ASP A 29 13.22 7.85 0.32
N GLN A 30 14.38 7.46 0.86
CA GLN A 30 14.53 6.34 1.77
C GLN A 30 13.87 6.57 3.14
N GLU A 31 13.85 7.81 3.60
CA GLU A 31 13.21 8.19 4.87
C GLU A 31 11.70 7.92 4.78
N THR A 32 11.07 8.35 3.69
CA THR A 32 9.65 8.13 3.49
C THR A 32 9.34 6.65 3.26
N LEU A 33 10.18 5.92 2.54
CA LEU A 33 10.01 4.47 2.38
C LEU A 33 9.99 3.76 3.74
N SER A 34 10.91 4.11 4.63
CA SER A 34 10.99 3.53 5.97
C SER A 34 9.72 3.83 6.78
N LEU A 35 9.23 5.07 6.72
CA LEU A 35 7.98 5.47 7.40
C LEU A 35 6.75 4.75 6.83
N ILE A 36 6.68 4.53 5.53
CA ILE A 36 5.58 3.77 4.89
C ILE A 36 5.56 2.33 5.38
N ILE A 37 6.73 1.68 5.48
CA ILE A 37 6.84 0.30 5.97
C ILE A 37 6.34 0.21 7.42
N LEU A 38 6.74 1.14 8.28
CA LEU A 38 6.27 1.20 9.68
C LEU A 38 4.76 1.44 9.75
N SER A 39 4.24 2.35 8.93
CA SER A 39 2.80 2.64 8.87
C SER A 39 1.98 1.42 8.45
N ARG A 40 2.45 0.66 7.44
CA ARG A 40 1.83 -0.59 7.01
C ARG A 40 1.86 -1.64 8.11
N ALA A 41 3.01 -1.86 8.75
CA ALA A 41 3.15 -2.82 9.85
C ALA A 41 2.20 -2.50 11.01
N SER A 42 2.10 -1.22 11.39
CA SER A 42 1.17 -0.75 12.42
C SER A 42 -0.29 -1.01 12.04
N LYS A 43 -0.69 -0.73 10.79
CA LYS A 43 -2.06 -1.00 10.30
C LYS A 43 -2.39 -2.48 10.29
N THR A 44 -1.47 -3.32 9.82
CA THR A 44 -1.64 -4.77 9.86
C THR A 44 -1.77 -5.29 11.29
N ALA A 45 -1.02 -4.71 12.25
CA ALA A 45 -1.13 -5.06 13.67
C ALA A 45 -2.47 -4.63 14.29
N LYS A 46 -3.06 -3.53 13.81
CA LYS A 46 -4.42 -3.08 14.17
C LYS A 46 -5.54 -3.89 13.50
N GLY A 47 -5.20 -4.86 12.65
CA GLY A 47 -6.17 -5.69 11.93
C GLY A 47 -6.75 -5.04 10.67
N GLU A 48 -6.28 -3.85 10.29
CA GLU A 48 -6.63 -3.28 8.98
C GLU A 48 -5.95 -4.09 7.89
N LYS A 49 -6.72 -4.53 6.90
CA LYS A 49 -6.20 -5.24 5.73
C LYS A 49 -6.30 -4.35 4.49
N PRO A 50 -5.32 -4.41 3.58
CA PRO A 50 -5.48 -3.80 2.27
C PRO A 50 -6.71 -4.39 1.57
N ARG A 51 -7.35 -3.60 0.71
CA ARG A 51 -8.48 -4.07 -0.10
C ARG A 51 -8.05 -5.30 -0.88
N SER A 52 -8.91 -6.33 -0.84
CA SER A 52 -8.65 -7.54 -1.61
C SER A 52 -8.56 -7.19 -3.09
N THR A 53 -7.49 -7.65 -3.73
CA THR A 53 -7.30 -7.52 -5.17
C THR A 53 -8.09 -8.60 -5.95
N VAL A 54 -8.67 -9.56 -5.23
CA VAL A 54 -9.43 -10.71 -5.74
C VAL A 54 -10.80 -10.74 -5.05
N GLY A 55 -11.86 -10.97 -5.83
CA GLY A 55 -13.23 -11.07 -5.35
C GLY A 55 -13.47 -12.41 -4.65
N ALA A 56 -14.62 -12.51 -3.97
CA ALA A 56 -15.04 -13.75 -3.30
C ALA A 56 -15.21 -14.93 -4.28
N ASP A 57 -15.42 -14.66 -5.56
CA ASP A 57 -15.50 -15.62 -6.66
C ASP A 57 -14.12 -15.96 -7.26
N GLY A 58 -13.03 -15.52 -6.64
CA GLY A 58 -11.67 -15.74 -7.12
C GLY A 58 -11.28 -14.86 -8.31
N LYS A 59 -12.13 -13.90 -8.72
CA LYS A 59 -11.85 -13.06 -9.90
C LYS A 59 -11.07 -11.81 -9.55
N PRO A 60 -10.14 -11.35 -10.40
CA PRO A 60 -9.36 -10.16 -10.11
C PRO A 60 -10.22 -8.88 -10.20
N LEU A 61 -10.28 -8.13 -9.10
CA LEU A 61 -11.09 -6.91 -8.99
C LEU A 61 -10.43 -5.68 -9.62
N THR A 62 -9.09 -5.67 -9.70
CA THR A 62 -8.33 -4.56 -10.26
C THR A 62 -7.69 -4.90 -11.59
N LYS A 63 -7.44 -3.89 -12.44
CA LYS A 63 -6.70 -4.10 -13.70
C LYS A 63 -5.32 -4.76 -13.47
N ARG A 64 -4.66 -4.44 -12.36
CA ARG A 64 -3.37 -5.04 -11.99
C ARG A 64 -3.53 -6.52 -11.64
N ALA A 65 -4.50 -6.86 -10.80
CA ALA A 65 -4.78 -8.24 -10.43
C ALA A 65 -5.11 -9.11 -11.66
N ARG A 66 -5.81 -8.56 -12.67
CA ARG A 66 -6.04 -9.26 -13.96
C ARG A 66 -4.75 -9.51 -14.73
N ARG A 67 -3.82 -8.56 -14.69
CA ARG A 67 -2.51 -8.68 -15.33
C ARG A 67 -1.65 -9.71 -14.63
N ASP A 68 -1.59 -9.66 -13.30
CA ASP A 68 -0.80 -10.58 -12.48
C ASP A 68 -1.33 -12.02 -12.63
N ALA A 69 -2.66 -12.21 -12.60
CA ALA A 69 -3.30 -13.50 -12.88
C ALA A 69 -2.98 -14.04 -14.30
N LYS A 70 -2.93 -13.18 -15.32
CA LYS A 70 -2.55 -13.57 -16.68
C LYS A 70 -1.06 -13.87 -16.82
N ALA A 71 -0.23 -13.27 -15.98
CA ALA A 71 1.23 -13.46 -15.99
C ALA A 71 1.67 -14.78 -15.35
N GLY A 72 0.75 -15.57 -14.78
CA GLY A 72 1.04 -16.91 -14.24
C GLY A 72 2.01 -16.91 -13.06
N ARG A 73 2.11 -15.79 -12.32
CA ARG A 73 2.90 -15.66 -11.10
C ARG A 73 2.05 -15.79 -9.87
#